data_AF-B4QTV9-F1
#
_entry.id   AF-B4QTV9-F1
#
_cell.length_a   1.000
_cell.length_b   1.000
_cell.length_c   1.000
_cell.angle_alpha   90.00
_cell.angle_beta   90.00
_cell.angle_gamma   90.00
#
_symmetry.space_group_name_H-M   'P 1'
#
loop_
_entity.id
_entity.type
_entity.pdbx_description
1 polymer ?
#
loop_
_entity_poly.entity_id
_entity_poly.type
_entity_poly.pdbx_seq_one_letter_code
_entity_poly.pdbx_strand_id
1 'polypeptide(L)' 'MALQFAAQTLLGAAKTVLLTGKHPAVLRDEVCSPGGATIVGVHELEKGNLRSTLINAVEKSSQRSAELGKK' A
#
# COMPACT_ATOMS: atom_id res chain seq x y z
N MET A 1 16.67 -6.81 -11.79
CA MET A 1 15.47 -6.36 -12.52
C MET A 1 14.19 -6.39 -11.66
N ALA A 2 13.77 -7.52 -11.09
CA ALA A 2 12.53 -7.59 -10.28
C ALA A 2 12.47 -6.58 -9.12
N LEU A 3 13.54 -6.46 -8.32
CA LEU A 3 13.60 -5.50 -7.21
C LEU A 3 13.50 -4.04 -7.69
N GLN A 4 14.12 -3.71 -8.82
CA GLN A 4 14.08 -2.36 -9.39
C GLN A 4 12.66 -2.01 -9.85
N PHE A 5 11.96 -2.94 -10.52
CA PHE A 5 10.57 -2.73 -10.90
C PHE A 5 9.64 -2.62 -9.70
N ALA A 6 9.83 -3.44 -8.68
CA ALA A 6 9.04 -3.33 -7.44
C ALA A 6 9.24 -1.96 -6.77
N ALA A 7 10.49 -1.53 -6.59
CA ALA A 7 10.82 -0.24 -6.00
C ALA A 7 10.24 0.93 -6.82
N GLN A 8 10.40 0.89 -8.15
CA GLN A 8 9.89 1.94 -9.03
C GLN A 8 8.36 1.98 -9.07
N THR A 9 7.70 0.82 -9.01
CA THR A 9 6.23 0.73 -8.96
C THR A 9 5.70 1.37 -7.69
N LEU A 10 6.31 1.05 -6.53
CA LEU A 10 5.92 1.66 -5.25
C LEU A 10 6.16 3.17 -5.24
N LEU A 11 7.31 3.63 -5.78
CA LEU A 11 7.60 5.06 -5.91
C LEU A 11 6.56 5.77 -6.79
N GLY A 12 6.20 5.18 -7.93
CA GLY A 12 5.18 5.71 -8.83
C GLY A 12 3.81 5.80 -8.15
N ALA A 13 3.36 4.72 -7.51
CA ALA A 13 2.10 4.68 -6.80
C ALA A 13 2.02 5.74 -5.69
N ALA A 14 3.08 5.88 -4.87
CA ALA A 14 3.16 6.90 -3.83
C ALA A 14 3.08 8.32 -4.40
N LYS A 15 3.80 8.60 -5.50
CA LYS A 15 3.73 9.89 -6.20
C LYS A 15 2.33 10.18 -6.72
N THR A 16 1.64 9.21 -7.31
CA THR A 16 0.28 9.39 -7.82
C THR A 16 -0.68 9.81 -6.73
N VAL A 17 -0.62 9.19 -5.55
CA VAL A 17 -1.45 9.57 -4.40
C VAL A 17 -1.18 11.02 -3.99
N LEU A 18 0.09 11.39 -3.81
CA LEU A 18 0.47 12.73 -3.35
C LEU A 18 0.13 13.83 -4.37
N LEU A 19 0.32 13.58 -5.66
CA LEU A 19 0.11 14.56 -6.72
C LEU A 19 -1.38 14.77 -7.04
N THR A 20 -2.18 13.70 -7.00
CA THR A 20 -3.60 13.79 -7.36
C THR A 20 -4.48 14.18 -6.19
N GLY A 21 -4.06 13.88 -4.95
CA GLY A 21 -4.88 14.04 -3.75
C GLY A 21 -6.12 13.13 -3.72
N LYS A 22 -6.29 12.24 -4.71
CA LYS A 22 -7.41 11.32 -4.77
C LYS A 22 -7.29 10.25 -3.69
N HIS A 23 -8.44 9.79 -3.20
CA HIS A 23 -8.47 8.67 -2.28
C HIS A 23 -7.84 7.41 -2.91
N PRO A 24 -6.96 6.66 -2.21
CA PRO A 24 -6.27 5.50 -2.78
C PRO A 24 -7.20 4.42 -3.37
N ALA A 25 -8.41 4.26 -2.82
CA ALA A 25 -9.40 3.34 -3.38
C ALA A 25 -9.84 3.73 -4.80
N VAL A 26 -10.01 5.03 -5.07
CA VAL A 26 -10.36 5.53 -6.41
C VAL A 26 -9.23 5.27 -7.40
N LEU A 27 -7.99 5.58 -6.99
CA LEU A 27 -6.81 5.35 -7.82
C LEU A 27 -6.59 3.87 -8.14
N ARG A 28 -6.86 2.98 -7.18
CA ARG A 28 -6.84 1.53 -7.39
C ARG A 28 -7.88 1.14 -8.44
N ASP A 29 -9.10 1.65 -8.34
CA ASP A 29 -10.18 1.30 -9.25
C ASP A 29 -9.90 1.81 -10.68
N GLU A 30 -9.24 2.97 -10.83
CA GLU A 30 -8.80 3.52 -12.13
C GLU A 30 -7.79 2.61 -12.88
N VAL A 31 -7.06 1.75 -12.18
CA VAL A 31 -6.07 0.82 -12.77
C VAL A 31 -6.51 -0.65 -12.76
N CYS A 32 -7.70 -0.94 -12.22
CA CYS A 32 -8.24 -2.29 -12.10
C CYS A 32 -9.37 -2.53 -13.11
N SER A 33 -9.01 -2.92 -14.32
CA SER A 33 -10.01 -3.34 -15.31
C SER A 33 -10.72 -4.64 -14.89
N PRO A 34 -12.01 -4.81 -15.20
CA PRO A 34 -12.75 -6.04 -14.91
C PRO A 34 -12.05 -7.28 -15.50
N GLY A 35 -11.76 -8.27 -14.66
CA GLY A 35 -11.07 -9.51 -15.04
C GLY A 35 -9.59 -9.36 -15.44
N GLY A 36 -9.00 -8.17 -15.30
CA GLY A 36 -7.61 -7.91 -15.64
C GLY A 36 -6.59 -8.49 -14.64
N ALA A 37 -5.33 -8.53 -15.05
CA ALA A 37 -4.24 -9.04 -14.20
C ALA A 37 -4.09 -8.26 -12.88
N THR A 38 -4.33 -6.94 -12.89
CA THR A 38 -4.22 -6.09 -11.69
C THR A 38 -5.23 -6.47 -10.61
N ILE A 39 -6.49 -6.69 -10.97
CA ILE A 39 -7.53 -7.02 -9.98
C ILE A 39 -7.35 -8.43 -9.40
N VAL A 40 -6.81 -9.37 -10.18
CA VAL A 40 -6.39 -10.70 -9.68
C VAL A 40 -5.27 -10.56 -8.65
N GLY A 41 -4.27 -9.72 -8.92
CA GLY A 41 -3.21 -9.42 -7.96
C GLY A 41 -3.74 -8.78 -6.68
N VAL A 42 -4.60 -7.77 -6.80
CA VAL A 42 -5.26 -7.12 -5.65
C VAL A 42 -6.03 -8.15 -4.82
N HIS A 43 -6.78 -9.05 -5.46
CA HIS A 43 -7.53 -10.11 -4.77
C HIS A 43 -6.65 -11.00 -3.90
N GLU A 44 -5.47 -11.41 -4.38
CA GLU A 44 -4.53 -12.19 -3.58
C GLU A 44 -3.95 -11.38 -2.41
N LEU A 45 -3.70 -10.08 -2.58
CA LEU A 45 -3.28 -9.20 -1.48
C LEU A 45 -4.37 -9.06 -0.41
N GLU A 46 -5.64 -9.02 -0.80
CA GLU A 46 -6.78 -8.99 0.14
C GLU A 46 -6.92 -10.30 0.90
N LYS A 47 -6.80 -11.46 0.23
CA LYS A 47 -6.78 -12.77 0.89
C LYS A 47 -5.67 -12.86 1.93
N GLY A 48 -4.52 -12.24 1.65
CA GLY A 48 -3.39 -12.15 2.57
C GLY A 48 -3.56 -11.16 3.71
N ASN A 49 -4.71 -10.49 3.86
CA ASN A 49 -4.97 -9.48 4.89
C ASN A 49 -3.92 -8.35 4.90
N LEU A 50 -3.43 -7.93 3.73
CA LEU A 50 -2.35 -6.96 3.64
C LEU A 50 -2.70 -5.63 4.34
N ARG A 51 -3.93 -5.15 4.16
CA ARG A 51 -4.36 -3.84 4.72
C ARG A 51 -4.29 -3.81 6.24
N SER A 52 -4.90 -4.78 6.91
CA SER A 52 -4.87 -4.86 8.37
C SER A 52 -3.45 -5.09 8.87
N THR A 53 -2.65 -5.89 8.18
CA THR A 53 -1.25 -6.14 8.52
C THR A 53 -0.43 -4.84 8.52
N LEU A 54 -0.55 -4.01 7.48
CA LEU A 54 0.15 -2.72 7.40
C LEU A 54 -0.33 -1.71 8.45
N ILE A 55 -1.64 -1.62 8.69
CA ILE A 55 -2.20 -0.75 9.73
C ILE A 55 -1.65 -1.13 11.11
N ASN A 56 -1.71 -2.42 11.45
CA ASN A 56 -1.21 -2.94 12.72
C ASN A 56 0.29 -2.70 12.87
N ALA A 57 1.07 -2.86 11.80
CA ALA A 57 2.50 -2.60 11.81
C ALA A 57 2.80 -1.14 12.17
N VAL A 58 2.15 -0.18 11.49
CA VAL A 58 2.33 1.26 11.76
C VAL A 58 1.90 1.60 13.19
N GLU A 59 0.75 1.09 13.63
CA GLU A 59 0.26 1.30 14.99
C GLU A 59 1.27 0.80 16.04
N LYS A 60 1.74 -0.45 15.90
CA LYS A 60 2.71 -1.05 16.83
C LYS A 60 4.05 -0.33 16.82
N SER A 61 4.53 0.10 15.65
CA SER A 61 5.74 0.92 15.55
C SER A 61 5.57 2.27 16.25
N SER A 62 4.41 2.92 16.10
CA SER A 62 4.11 4.19 16.77
C SER A 62 4.04 4.03 18.30
N GLN A 63 3.33 3.01 18.78
CA GLN A 63 3.26 2.66 20.21
C GLN A 63 4.66 2.46 20.79
N ARG A 64 5.49 1.65 20.11
CA ARG A 64 6.86 1.39 20.54
C ARG A 64 7.72 2.65 20.55
N SER A 65 7.58 3.52 19.55
CA SER A 65 8.31 4.79 19.50
C SER A 65 7.96 5.71 20.68
N ALA A 66 6.67 5.79 21.05
CA ALA A 66 6.21 6.56 22.20
C ALA A 66 6.73 6.02 23.54
N GLU A 67 6.85 4.69 23.71
CA GLU A 67 7.47 4.08 24.89
C GLU A 67 8.95 4.45 25.02
N LEU A 68 9.69 4.41 23.90
CA LEU A 68 11.11 4.71 23.88
C LEU A 68 11.39 6.19 24.19
N GLY A 69 10.53 7.10 23.72
CA GLY A 69 10.66 8.54 24.00
C GLY A 69 10.24 8.98 25.41
N LYS A 70 9.64 8.08 26.21
CA LYS A 70 9.32 8.32 27.63
C LYS A 70 10.44 7.91 28.58
N LYS A 71 11.54 7.35 28.06
CA LYS A 71 12.79 7.12 28.79
C LYS A 71 13.71 8.32 28.62
#